data_AF-A0A176WJZ2-F1
#
_entry.id   AF-A0A176WJZ2-F1
#
_cell.length_a   1.000
_cell.length_b   1.000
_cell.length_c   1.000
_cell.angle_alpha   90.00
_cell.angle_beta   90.00
_cell.angle_gamma   90.00
#
_symmetry.space_group_name_H-M   'P 1'
#
loop_
_entity.id
_entity.type
_entity.pdbx_description
1 polymer ?
#
loop_
_entity_poly.entity_id
_entity_poly.type
_entity_poly.pdbx_seq_one_letter_code
_entity_poly.pdbx_strand_id
1 'polypeptide(L)'
;MRKGGAKIQEAFYIFQELCEKYTWTVPLMNGMAICYMHMGRYGEAETFLLEALNKDAKDAETISNLIVCDLHLGKPTARYMSQLKMSHPDHPLIQRSTTAESAFERAVQPFERA
;
A
#
# COMPACT_ATOMS: atom_id res chain seq x y z
N MET A 1 9.29 7.86 22.32
CA MET A 1 9.26 6.42 21.98
C MET A 1 8.02 6.15 21.13
N ARG A 2 8.19 5.68 19.87
CA ARG A 2 7.06 5.40 18.97
C ARG A 2 6.25 4.24 19.51
N LYS A 3 5.00 4.48 19.94
CA LYS A 3 4.05 3.49 20.48
C LYS A 3 3.63 2.39 19.47
N GLY A 4 4.30 2.27 18.33
CA GLY A 4 3.89 1.41 17.21
C GLY A 4 4.43 -0.02 17.28
N GLY A 5 5.69 -0.22 17.70
CA GLY A 5 6.38 -1.52 17.54
C GLY A 5 5.67 -2.71 18.19
N ALA A 6 5.30 -2.58 19.47
CA ALA A 6 4.60 -3.64 20.21
C ALA A 6 3.22 -3.97 19.60
N LYS A 7 2.49 -2.95 19.12
CA LYS A 7 1.17 -3.12 18.52
C LYS A 7 1.23 -3.74 17.12
N ILE A 8 2.27 -3.44 16.35
CA ILE A 8 2.50 -4.05 15.04
C ILE A 8 2.80 -5.55 15.22
N GLN A 9 3.60 -5.89 16.24
CA GLN A 9 3.91 -7.29 16.55
C GLN A 9 2.66 -8.06 17.01
N GLU A 10 1.82 -7.45 17.83
CA GLU A 10 0.53 -8.04 18.24
C GLU A 10 -0.39 -8.26 17.03
N ALA A 11 -0.55 -7.25 16.16
CA ALA A 11 -1.34 -7.38 14.94
C ALA A 11 -0.82 -8.49 14.02
N PHE A 12 0.50 -8.60 13.89
CA PHE A 12 1.14 -9.67 13.11
C PHE A 12 0.77 -11.06 13.64
N TYR A 13 0.84 -11.28 14.95
CA TYR A 13 0.47 -12.58 15.52
C TYR A 13 -1.01 -12.90 15.34
N ILE A 14 -1.89 -11.91 15.43
CA ILE A 14 -3.32 -12.10 15.16
C ILE A 14 -3.54 -12.52 13.69
N PHE A 15 -2.94 -11.79 12.75
CA PHE A 15 -3.08 -12.14 11.33
C PHE A 15 -2.45 -13.49 11.01
N GLN A 16 -1.29 -13.82 11.60
CA GLN A 16 -0.66 -15.12 11.45
C GLN A 16 -1.58 -16.24 11.94
N GLU A 17 -2.15 -16.11 13.13
CA GLU A 17 -3.08 -17.10 13.69
C GLU A 17 -4.33 -17.27 12.81
N LEU A 18 -4.88 -16.16 12.28
CA LEU A 18 -6.00 -16.21 11.35
C LEU A 18 -5.62 -16.93 10.05
N CYS A 19 -4.43 -16.70 9.51
CA CYS A 19 -3.97 -17.36 8.30
C CYS A 19 -3.61 -18.85 8.50
N GLU A 20 -3.22 -19.25 9.70
CA GLU A 20 -3.00 -20.66 10.06
C GLU A 20 -4.33 -21.42 10.25
N LYS A 21 -5.35 -20.74 10.80
CA LYS A 21 -6.67 -21.33 11.08
C LYS A 21 -7.63 -21.31 9.88
N TYR A 22 -7.49 -20.31 9.01
CA TYR A 22 -8.41 -20.07 7.90
C TYR A 22 -7.65 -20.04 6.57
N THR A 23 -8.39 -20.21 5.47
CA THR A 23 -7.80 -20.09 4.13
C THR A 23 -7.24 -18.69 3.90
N TRP A 24 -6.08 -18.60 3.25
CA TRP A 24 -5.50 -17.33 2.83
C TRP A 24 -6.41 -16.59 1.84
N THR A 25 -7.15 -15.61 2.37
CA THR A 25 -8.01 -14.69 1.62
C THR A 25 -7.28 -13.39 1.30
N VAL A 26 -7.76 -12.64 0.30
CA VAL A 26 -7.18 -11.35 -0.10
C VAL A 26 -7.06 -10.37 1.09
N PRO A 27 -8.08 -10.19 1.95
CA PRO A 27 -7.95 -9.30 3.12
C PRO A 27 -6.89 -9.77 4.14
N LEU A 28 -6.75 -11.07 4.36
CA LEU A 28 -5.75 -11.63 5.27
C LEU A 28 -4.33 -11.44 4.73
N MET A 29 -4.13 -11.66 3.42
CA MET A 29 -2.86 -11.42 2.73
C MET A 29 -2.46 -9.93 2.81
N ASN A 30 -3.42 -9.02 2.58
CA ASN A 30 -3.21 -7.58 2.75
C ASN A 30 -2.84 -7.22 4.19
N GLY A 31 -3.53 -7.78 5.19
CA GLY A 31 -3.22 -7.56 6.60
C GLY A 31 -1.80 -8.00 6.98
N MET A 32 -1.38 -9.17 6.52
CA MET A 32 -0.01 -9.67 6.70
C MET A 32 1.02 -8.78 6.02
N ALA A 33 0.77 -8.38 4.77
CA ALA A 33 1.66 -7.48 4.04
C ALA A 33 1.85 -6.14 4.75
N ILE A 34 0.77 -5.53 5.24
CA ILE A 34 0.81 -4.28 6.01
C ILE A 34 1.66 -4.44 7.27
N CYS A 35 1.52 -5.56 7.98
CA CYS A 35 2.36 -5.84 9.16
C CYS A 35 3.84 -5.90 8.79
N TYR A 36 4.19 -6.62 7.71
CA TYR A 36 5.56 -6.69 7.21
C TYR A 36 6.10 -5.32 6.79
N MET A 37 5.31 -4.50 6.08
CA MET A 37 5.68 -3.12 5.70
C MET A 37 5.97 -2.28 6.94
N HIS A 38 5.14 -2.37 7.97
CA HIS A 38 5.34 -1.64 9.23
C HIS A 38 6.56 -2.14 10.04
N MET A 39 7.00 -3.37 9.82
CA MET A 39 8.26 -3.92 10.35
C MET A 39 9.48 -3.56 9.48
N GLY A 40 9.29 -2.87 8.35
CA GLY A 40 10.35 -2.55 7.39
C GLY A 40 10.75 -3.71 6.46
N ARG A 41 9.98 -4.80 6.47
CA ARG A 41 10.23 -6.04 5.72
C ARG A 41 9.48 -6.03 4.38
N TYR A 42 9.81 -5.08 3.51
CA TYR A 42 9.08 -4.84 2.27
C TYR A 42 9.13 -6.00 1.25
N GLY A 43 10.23 -6.76 1.18
CA GLY A 43 10.31 -7.90 0.25
C GLY A 43 9.33 -9.03 0.58
N GLU A 44 9.06 -9.25 1.86
CA GLU A 44 8.07 -10.23 2.29
C GLU A 44 6.65 -9.71 2.09
N ALA A 45 6.42 -8.43 2.37
CA ALA A 45 5.15 -7.78 2.07
C ALA A 45 4.78 -7.90 0.58
N GLU A 46 5.73 -7.65 -0.32
CA GLU A 46 5.52 -7.74 -1.77
C GLU A 46 5.04 -9.14 -2.17
N THR A 47 5.62 -10.20 -1.57
CA THR A 47 5.23 -11.58 -1.88
C THR A 47 3.75 -11.82 -1.59
N PHE A 48 3.27 -11.41 -0.41
CA PHE A 48 1.86 -11.52 -0.04
C PHE A 48 0.95 -10.66 -0.93
N LEU A 49 1.40 -9.46 -1.31
CA LEU A 49 0.63 -8.56 -2.17
C LEU A 49 0.50 -9.09 -3.60
N LEU A 50 1.55 -9.71 -4.15
CA LEU A 50 1.49 -10.35 -5.46
C LEU A 50 0.57 -11.58 -5.45
N GLU A 51 0.57 -12.36 -4.37
CA GLU A 51 -0.37 -13.47 -4.20
C GLU A 51 -1.83 -12.98 -4.08
N ALA A 52 -2.07 -11.91 -3.33
CA ALA A 52 -3.37 -11.27 -3.22
C ALA A 52 -3.84 -10.74 -4.59
N LEU A 53 -2.95 -10.11 -5.35
CA LEU A 53 -3.24 -9.58 -6.69
C LEU A 53 -3.57 -10.69 -7.69
N ASN A 54 -2.90 -11.85 -7.58
CA ASN A 54 -3.21 -13.01 -8.40
C ASN A 54 -4.59 -13.62 -8.08
N LYS A 55 -5.08 -13.46 -6.84
CA LYS A 55 -6.43 -13.90 -6.45
C LYS A 55 -7.51 -12.91 -6.87
N ASP A 56 -7.26 -11.62 -6.68
CA ASP A 56 -8.15 -10.55 -7.14
C ASP A 56 -7.34 -9.36 -7.67
N ALA A 57 -7.22 -9.30 -8.99
CA ALA A 57 -6.46 -8.26 -9.67
C ALA A 57 -7.12 -6.86 -9.60
N LYS A 58 -8.35 -6.74 -9.07
CA LYS A 58 -9.11 -5.48 -9.01
C LYS A 58 -9.29 -4.96 -7.58
N ASP A 59 -8.79 -5.69 -6.58
CA ASP A 59 -8.87 -5.27 -5.18
C ASP A 59 -8.09 -3.97 -4.95
N ALA A 60 -8.80 -2.93 -4.53
CA ALA A 60 -8.25 -1.58 -4.39
C ALA A 60 -7.13 -1.53 -3.35
N GLU A 61 -7.33 -2.22 -2.22
CA GLU A 61 -6.41 -2.25 -1.09
C GLU A 61 -5.10 -2.96 -1.46
N THR A 62 -5.19 -4.08 -2.17
CA THR A 62 -4.02 -4.81 -2.67
C THR A 62 -3.17 -3.91 -3.60
N ILE A 63 -3.81 -3.26 -4.56
CA ILE A 63 -3.11 -2.38 -5.52
C ILE A 63 -2.49 -1.18 -4.79
N SER A 64 -3.23 -0.57 -3.85
CA SER A 64 -2.76 0.54 -3.01
C SER A 64 -1.53 0.15 -2.19
N ASN A 65 -1.59 -0.99 -1.49
CA ASN A 65 -0.49 -1.48 -0.66
C ASN A 65 0.72 -1.84 -1.52
N LEU A 66 0.51 -2.42 -2.70
CA LEU A 66 1.58 -2.75 -3.64
C LEU A 66 2.29 -1.49 -4.17
N ILE A 67 1.56 -0.41 -4.49
CA ILE A 67 2.16 0.89 -4.85
C ILE A 67 3.10 1.38 -3.73
N VAL A 68 2.64 1.35 -2.48
CA VAL A 68 3.45 1.81 -1.35
C VAL A 68 4.65 0.90 -1.11
N CYS A 69 4.48 -0.41 -1.24
CA CYS A 69 5.56 -1.40 -1.08
C CYS A 69 6.64 -1.23 -2.16
N ASP A 70 6.23 -1.18 -3.43
CA ASP A 70 7.13 -1.03 -4.58
C ASP A 70 7.88 0.30 -4.52
N LEU A 71 7.25 1.37 -4.06
CA LEU A 71 7.92 2.66 -3.86
C LEU A 71 9.07 2.55 -2.84
N HIS A 72 8.89 1.80 -1.74
CA HIS A 72 9.97 1.56 -0.76
C HIS A 72 11.07 0.64 -1.29
N LEU A 73 10.74 -0.24 -2.23
CA LEU A 73 11.70 -1.11 -2.92
C LEU A 73 12.40 -0.43 -4.10
N GLY A 74 12.03 0.82 -4.43
CA GLY A 74 12.56 1.54 -5.59
C GLY A 74 12.08 1.00 -6.94
N LYS A 75 10.94 0.30 -6.96
CA LYS A 75 10.34 -0.30 -8.15
C LYS A 75 9.36 0.66 -8.84
N PRO A 76 9.14 0.53 -10.17
CA PRO A 76 8.19 1.39 -10.89
C PRO A 76 6.73 1.13 -10.48
N THR A 77 6.01 2.16 -10.05
CA THR A 77 4.62 2.06 -9.57
C THR A 77 3.57 2.61 -10.54
N ALA A 78 4.00 3.23 -11.65
CA ALA A 78 3.12 3.98 -12.57
C ALA A 78 1.96 3.14 -13.14
N ARG A 79 2.21 1.85 -13.40
CA ARG A 79 1.18 0.91 -13.88
C ARG A 79 0.06 0.74 -12.85
N TYR A 80 0.42 0.42 -11.61
CA TYR A 80 -0.55 0.20 -10.53
C TYR A 80 -1.27 1.50 -10.16
N MET A 81 -0.57 2.63 -10.18
CA MET A 81 -1.18 3.95 -9.97
C MET A 81 -2.25 4.26 -11.02
N SER A 82 -1.94 3.99 -12.30
CA SER A 82 -2.89 4.17 -13.40
C SER A 82 -4.11 3.25 -13.25
N GLN A 83 -3.86 1.97 -12.91
CA GLN A 83 -4.91 0.99 -12.67
C GLN A 83 -5.85 1.43 -11.54
N LEU A 84 -5.30 1.82 -10.38
CA LEU A 84 -6.08 2.26 -9.23
C LEU A 84 -6.89 3.53 -9.53
N LYS A 85 -6.31 4.48 -10.26
CA LYS A 85 -7.01 5.71 -10.68
C LYS A 85 -8.17 5.42 -11.63
N MET A 86 -8.05 4.43 -12.50
CA MET A 86 -9.11 4.03 -13.43
C MET A 86 -10.24 3.24 -12.75
N SER A 87 -9.91 2.34 -11.82
CA SER A 87 -10.91 1.47 -11.20
C SER A 87 -11.54 2.05 -9.94
N HIS A 88 -10.77 2.81 -9.14
CA HIS A 88 -11.16 3.34 -7.83
C HIS A 88 -10.68 4.79 -7.66
N PRO A 89 -11.22 5.74 -8.45
CA PRO A 89 -10.79 7.15 -8.43
C PRO A 89 -10.99 7.82 -7.06
N ASP A 90 -11.99 7.39 -6.29
CA ASP A 90 -12.29 7.91 -4.96
C ASP A 90 -11.42 7.30 -3.84
N HIS A 91 -10.51 6.38 -4.19
CA HIS A 91 -9.64 5.74 -3.21
C HIS A 91 -8.76 6.79 -2.50
N PRO A 92 -8.58 6.73 -1.16
CA PRO A 92 -7.86 7.76 -0.39
C PRO A 92 -6.44 8.05 -0.90
N LEU A 93 -5.74 7.03 -1.40
CA LEU A 93 -4.41 7.21 -1.99
C LEU A 93 -4.43 8.13 -3.23
N ILE A 94 -5.42 7.96 -4.11
CA ILE A 94 -5.56 8.75 -5.34
C ILE A 94 -5.91 10.19 -4.99
N GLN A 95 -6.90 10.40 -4.11
CA GLN A 95 -7.28 11.73 -3.65
C GLN A 95 -6.10 12.49 -3.01
N ARG A 96 -5.29 11.80 -2.19
CA ARG A 96 -4.08 12.37 -1.59
C ARG A 96 -3.03 12.70 -2.62
N SER A 97 -2.80 11.84 -3.63
CA SER A 97 -1.86 12.10 -4.73
C SER A 97 -2.27 13.34 -5.51
N THR A 98 -3.52 13.42 -5.95
CA THR A 98 -4.04 14.56 -6.72
C THR A 98 -4.01 15.86 -5.92
N THR A 99 -4.31 15.80 -4.61
CA THR A 99 -4.20 16.97 -3.72
C THR A 99 -2.76 17.42 -3.59
N ALA A 100 -1.81 16.49 -3.44
CA ALA A 100 -0.39 16.78 -3.34
C ALA A 100 0.16 17.37 -4.65
N GLU A 101 -0.20 16.80 -5.80
CA GLU A 101 0.13 17.33 -7.14
C GLU A 101 -0.36 18.77 -7.30
N SER A 102 -1.63 19.03 -6.97
CA SER A 102 -2.21 20.38 -7.06
C SER A 102 -1.55 21.38 -6.10
N ALA A 103 -1.13 20.93 -4.92
CA ALA A 103 -0.42 21.76 -3.96
C ALA A 103 1.01 22.09 -4.45
N PHE A 104 1.68 21.11 -5.05
CA PHE A 104 2.99 21.29 -5.65
C PHE A 104 2.95 22.28 -6.81
N GLU A 105 2.00 22.12 -7.73
CA GLU A 105 1.80 23.03 -8.87
C GLU A 105 1.62 24.48 -8.40
N ARG A 106 0.76 24.72 -7.40
CA ARG A 106 0.58 26.06 -6.82
C ARG A 106 1.85 26.62 -6.19
N ALA A 107 2.68 25.77 -5.59
CA ALA A 107 3.92 26.18 -4.95
C ALA A 107 5.03 26.52 -5.97
N VAL A 108 4.97 25.96 -7.18
CA VAL A 108 5.94 26.20 -8.27
C VAL A 108 5.66 27.53 -8.99
N GLN A 109 4.41 27.97 -9.10
CA GLN A 109 4.02 29.20 -9.82
C GLN A 109 4.84 30.46 -9.50
N PRO A 110 5.23 30.74 -8.23
CA PRO A 110 6.09 31.89 -7.92
C PRO A 110 7.51 31.78 -8.47
N PHE A 111 8.04 30.56 -8.64
CA PHE A 111 9.40 30.31 -9.12
C PHE A 111 9.52 30.34 -10.64
N GLU A 112 8.43 30.09 -11.37
CA GLU A 112 8.39 30.20 -12.84
C GLU A 112 8.23 31.64 -13.34
N ARG A 113 7.82 32.55 -12.46
CA ARG A 113 7.63 33.98 -12.77
C ARG A 113 8.82 34.87 -12.37
N ALA A 114 9.89 34.28 -11.83
CA ALA A 114 11.14 34.94 -11.46
C ALA A 114 12.20 34.73 -12.55
#